data_AF-A0A835J086-F1
#
_entry.id   AF-A0A835J086-F1
#
_cell.length_a   1.000
_cell.length_b   1.000
_cell.length_c   1.000
_cell.angle_alpha   90.00
_cell.angle_beta   90.00
_cell.angle_gamma   90.00
#
_symmetry.space_group_name_H-M   'P 1'
#
loop_
_entity.id
_entity.type
_entity.pdbx_description
1 polymer ?
#
loop_
_entity_poly.entity_id
_entity_poly.type
_entity_poly.pdbx_seq_one_letter_code
_entity_poly.pdbx_strand_id
1 'polypeptide(L)'
;MAESPDLASVYHLKLKDAYEDPDALKESEEQLVQLLGEVELQLNETYYLVGDEFSMVDVMLIPLLALIELLGLEVDYIVNRPKIAEYWLLVKQRPSYKALIGNLFGLWNIHLLHSPPTAILTTGGLWHGLAHEEVESELSNRISSSTIH
;
A
#
# COMPACT_ATOMS: atom_id res chain seq x y z
N MET A 1 -5.52 31.53 29.42
CA MET A 1 -5.12 31.18 28.04
C MET A 1 -5.30 29.68 27.93
N ALA A 2 -6.18 29.20 27.05
CA ALA A 2 -6.36 27.76 26.88
C ALA A 2 -5.12 27.21 26.16
N GLU A 3 -4.37 26.35 26.83
CA GLU A 3 -3.28 25.60 26.20
C GLU A 3 -3.89 24.73 25.09
N SER A 4 -3.57 25.03 23.84
CA SER A 4 -3.88 24.16 22.72
C SER A 4 -2.98 22.93 22.86
N PRO A 5 -3.53 21.72 23.04
CA PRO A 5 -2.70 20.53 23.09
C PRO A 5 -1.97 20.37 21.76
N ASP A 6 -0.72 19.93 21.85
CA ASP A 6 0.12 19.64 20.68
C ASP A 6 -0.55 18.56 19.82
N LEU A 7 -0.73 18.87 18.54
CA LEU A 7 -1.42 18.01 17.57
C LEU A 7 -0.75 16.64 17.46
N ALA A 8 0.59 16.59 17.52
CA ALA A 8 1.32 15.33 17.50
C ALA A 8 1.01 14.49 18.75
N SER A 9 1.01 15.11 19.93
CA SER A 9 0.64 14.45 21.19
C SER A 9 -0.79 13.91 21.19
N VAL A 10 -1.76 14.67 20.68
CA VAL A 10 -3.16 14.21 20.54
C VAL A 10 -3.26 13.05 19.55
N TYR A 11 -2.50 13.10 18.45
CA TYR A 11 -2.46 12.03 17.45
C TYR A 11 -1.87 10.74 18.02
N HIS A 12 -0.76 10.82 18.76
CA HIS A 12 -0.14 9.67 19.41
C HIS A 12 -1.06 9.02 20.44
N LEU A 13 -1.82 9.81 21.21
CA LEU A 13 -2.81 9.28 22.16
C LEU A 13 -3.93 8.52 21.46
N LYS A 14 -4.49 9.08 20.38
CA LYS A 14 -5.54 8.41 19.60
C LYS A 14 -5.06 7.12 18.97
N LEU A 15 -3.82 7.09 18.46
CA LEU A 15 -3.21 5.87 17.94
C LEU A 15 -3.01 4.84 19.05
N LYS A 16 -2.51 5.27 20.21
CA LYS A 16 -2.29 4.38 21.35
C LYS A 16 -3.58 3.68 21.77
N ASP A 17 -4.68 4.43 21.94
CA ASP A 17 -5.97 3.87 22.30
C ASP A 17 -6.50 2.88 21.24
N ALA A 18 -6.30 3.20 19.95
CA ALA A 18 -6.70 2.32 18.85
C ALA A 18 -5.84 1.06 18.71
N TYR A 19 -4.57 1.09 19.13
CA TYR A 19 -3.68 -0.07 19.10
C TYR A 19 -3.77 -0.94 20.37
N GLU A 20 -4.19 -0.36 21.50
CA GLU A 20 -4.33 -1.09 22.77
C GLU A 20 -5.67 -1.83 22.90
N ASP A 21 -6.69 -1.45 22.10
CA ASP A 21 -7.98 -2.13 22.06
C ASP A 21 -8.04 -3.18 20.92
N PRO A 22 -7.94 -4.48 21.23
CA PRO A 22 -8.01 -5.53 20.21
C PRO A 22 -9.36 -5.58 19.49
N ASP A 23 -10.44 -5.10 20.11
CA ASP A 23 -11.76 -5.09 19.49
C ASP A 23 -11.86 -3.99 18.42
N ALA A 24 -11.22 -2.84 18.63
CA ALA A 24 -11.18 -1.74 17.67
C ALA A 24 -10.38 -2.07 16.40
N LEU A 25 -9.28 -2.81 16.55
CA LEU A 25 -8.50 -3.30 15.40
C LEU A 25 -9.32 -4.27 14.56
N LYS A 26 -10.01 -5.21 15.22
CA LYS A 26 -10.85 -6.20 14.56
C LYS A 26 -12.02 -5.54 13.81
N GLU A 27 -12.68 -4.55 14.42
CA GLU A 27 -13.75 -3.81 13.76
C GLU A 27 -13.25 -3.11 12.49
N SER A 28 -12.07 -2.49 12.55
CA SER A 28 -11.45 -1.82 11.41
C SER A 28 -11.12 -2.80 10.27
N GLU A 29 -10.63 -4.00 10.63
CA GLU A 29 -10.36 -5.07 9.67
C GLU A 29 -11.66 -5.58 9.01
N GLU A 30 -12.72 -5.79 9.79
CA GLU A 30 -14.04 -6.19 9.27
C GLU A 30 -14.61 -5.13 8.31
N GLN A 31 -14.48 -3.85 8.66
CA GLN A 31 -14.88 -2.73 7.79
C GLN A 31 -14.09 -2.71 6.48
N LEU A 32 -12.78 -2.96 6.52
CA LEU A 32 -11.94 -3.05 5.33
C LEU A 32 -12.38 -4.23 4.44
N VAL A 33 -12.61 -5.40 5.04
CA VAL A 33 -13.08 -6.59 4.31
C VAL A 33 -14.44 -6.33 3.65
N GLN A 34 -15.36 -5.67 4.36
CA GLN A 34 -16.66 -5.29 3.82
C GLN A 34 -16.52 -4.32 2.64
N LEU A 35 -15.75 -3.24 2.80
CA LEU A 35 -15.51 -2.25 1.74
C LEU A 35 -14.95 -2.91 0.48
N LEU A 36 -13.95 -3.77 0.62
CA LEU A 36 -13.36 -4.50 -0.50
C LEU A 36 -14.36 -5.51 -1.10
N GLY A 37 -15.27 -6.06 -0.30
CA GLY A 37 -16.37 -6.88 -0.81
C GLY A 37 -17.33 -6.08 -1.69
N GLU A 38 -17.71 -4.88 -1.28
CA GLU A 38 -18.57 -3.98 -2.05
C GLU A 38 -17.89 -3.53 -3.35
N VAL A 39 -16.59 -3.22 -3.29
CA VAL A 39 -15.78 -2.89 -4.46
C VAL A 39 -15.72 -4.05 -5.45
N GLU A 40 -15.48 -5.28 -4.98
CA GLU A 40 -15.45 -6.48 -5.84
C GLU A 40 -16.79 -6.68 -6.56
N LEU A 41 -17.91 -6.51 -5.84
CA LEU A 41 -19.25 -6.60 -6.44
C LEU A 41 -19.46 -5.53 -7.51
N GLN A 42 -19.06 -4.29 -7.25
CA GLN A 42 -19.19 -3.20 -8.20
C GLN A 42 -18.35 -3.43 -9.46
N LEU A 43 -17.09 -3.84 -9.31
CA LEU A 43 -16.18 -4.14 -10.42
C LEU A 43 -16.56 -5.41 -11.20
N ASN A 44 -17.48 -6.23 -10.65
CA ASN A 44 -18.05 -7.33 -11.41
C ASN A 44 -19.08 -6.84 -12.45
N GLU A 45 -19.69 -5.69 -12.22
CA GLU A 45 -20.71 -5.10 -13.11
C GLU A 45 -20.13 -4.02 -14.03
N THR A 46 -19.15 -3.25 -13.56
CA THR A 46 -18.59 -2.09 -14.25
C THR A 46 -17.08 -2.17 -14.40
N TYR A 47 -16.52 -1.47 -15.41
CA TYR A 47 -15.07 -1.52 -15.69
C TYR A 47 -14.23 -0.69 -14.69
N TYR A 48 -14.77 0.43 -14.23
CA TYR A 48 -14.30 1.25 -13.10
C TYR A 48 -15.38 1.28 -12.01
N LEU A 49 -15.12 1.94 -10.87
CA LEU A 49 -16.06 1.94 -9.75
C LEU A 49 -17.40 2.63 -10.05
N VAL A 50 -17.43 3.55 -11.02
CA VAL A 50 -18.64 4.29 -11.42
C VAL A 50 -18.83 4.17 -12.94
N GLY A 51 -19.00 2.95 -13.43
CA GLY A 51 -19.24 2.68 -14.85
C GLY A 51 -17.96 2.45 -15.64
N ASP A 52 -17.93 2.93 -16.89
CA ASP A 52 -16.86 2.61 -17.85
C ASP A 52 -15.75 3.66 -17.90
N GLU A 53 -15.90 4.76 -17.16
CA GLU A 53 -14.92 5.85 -17.11
C GLU A 53 -14.28 5.98 -15.72
N PHE A 54 -13.00 6.37 -15.73
CA PHE A 54 -12.25 6.60 -14.51
C PHE A 54 -12.74 7.87 -13.80
N SER A 55 -13.07 7.73 -12.53
CA SER A 55 -13.74 8.77 -11.75
C SER A 55 -12.99 9.13 -10.46
N MET A 56 -13.54 10.08 -9.71
CA MET A 56 -13.02 10.46 -8.39
C MET A 56 -13.04 9.28 -7.40
N VAL A 57 -13.99 8.36 -7.52
CA VAL A 57 -14.08 7.21 -6.61
C VAL A 57 -12.86 6.30 -6.77
N ASP A 58 -12.42 6.10 -8.01
CA ASP A 58 -11.22 5.33 -8.32
C ASP A 58 -9.96 6.01 -7.73
N VAL A 59 -9.87 7.34 -7.84
CA VAL A 59 -8.77 8.13 -7.25
C VAL A 59 -8.69 7.93 -5.73
N MET A 60 -9.82 7.79 -5.03
CA MET A 60 -9.85 7.58 -3.58
C MET A 60 -9.50 6.14 -3.18
N LEU A 61 -9.83 5.15 -4.02
CA LEU A 61 -9.51 3.74 -3.75
C LEU A 61 -8.02 3.42 -3.99
N ILE A 62 -7.40 4.06 -4.97
CA ILE A 62 -6.01 3.74 -5.39
C ILE A 62 -5.00 3.84 -4.24
N PRO A 63 -4.97 4.91 -3.41
CA PRO A 63 -4.04 4.99 -2.28
C PRO A 63 -4.22 3.85 -1.27
N LEU A 64 -5.45 3.38 -1.06
CA LEU A 64 -5.73 2.27 -0.15
C LEU A 64 -5.14 0.96 -0.69
N LEU A 65 -5.36 0.64 -1.97
CA LEU A 65 -4.78 -0.55 -2.60
C LEU A 65 -3.25 -0.49 -2.66
N ALA A 66 -2.68 0.69 -2.93
CA ALA A 66 -1.24 0.89 -2.89
C ALA A 66 -0.66 0.64 -1.49
N LEU A 67 -1.36 1.07 -0.43
CA LEU A 67 -0.94 0.83 0.94
C LEU A 67 -1.00 -0.65 1.31
N ILE A 68 -2.03 -1.37 0.88
CA ILE A 68 -2.14 -2.83 1.10
C ILE A 68 -0.95 -3.56 0.46
N GLU A 69 -0.60 -3.23 -0.79
CA GLU A 69 0.59 -3.79 -1.48
C GLU A 69 1.90 -3.36 -0.79
N LEU A 70 1.99 -2.11 -0.31
CA LEU A 70 3.16 -1.63 0.45
C LEU A 70 3.38 -2.40 1.75
N LEU A 71 2.30 -2.81 2.41
CA LEU A 71 2.35 -3.57 3.67
C LEU A 71 2.54 -5.07 3.46
N GLY A 72 2.59 -5.55 2.22
CA GLY A 72 2.72 -6.99 1.91
C GLY A 72 1.45 -7.80 2.18
N LEU A 73 0.28 -7.15 2.15
CA LEU A 73 -1.02 -7.75 2.46
C LEU A 73 -1.85 -8.03 1.19
N GLU A 74 -1.25 -7.91 0.01
CA GLU A 74 -1.94 -8.04 -1.27
C GLU A 74 -2.52 -9.43 -1.49
N VAL A 75 -1.90 -10.49 -0.95
CA VAL A 75 -2.42 -11.86 -1.10
C VAL A 75 -3.80 -11.97 -0.46
N ASP A 76 -3.94 -11.48 0.78
CA ASP A 76 -5.16 -11.62 1.57
C ASP A 76 -6.28 -10.68 1.07
N TYR A 77 -5.91 -9.47 0.67
CA TYR A 77 -6.88 -8.41 0.40
C TYR A 77 -7.14 -8.15 -1.09
N ILE A 78 -6.16 -8.40 -1.97
CA ILE A 78 -6.25 -8.08 -3.40
C ILE A 78 -6.32 -9.34 -4.26
N VAL A 79 -5.35 -10.26 -4.16
CA VAL A 79 -5.21 -11.43 -5.05
C VAL A 79 -6.39 -12.39 -4.91
N ASN A 80 -6.92 -12.55 -3.71
CA ASN A 80 -8.12 -13.37 -3.45
C ASN A 80 -9.42 -12.80 -4.05
N ARG A 81 -9.39 -11.56 -4.56
CA ARG A 81 -10.54 -10.85 -5.14
C ARG A 81 -10.27 -10.56 -6.63
N PRO A 82 -10.72 -11.44 -7.55
CA PRO A 82 -10.26 -11.43 -8.94
C PRO A 82 -10.57 -10.12 -9.68
N LYS A 83 -11.70 -9.47 -9.42
CA LYS A 83 -12.05 -8.21 -10.10
C LYS A 83 -11.21 -7.05 -9.59
N ILE A 84 -10.97 -6.98 -8.29
CA ILE A 84 -10.01 -6.00 -7.73
C ILE A 84 -8.61 -6.26 -8.25
N ALA A 85 -8.15 -7.52 -8.31
CA ALA A 85 -6.83 -7.85 -8.83
C ALA A 85 -6.65 -7.42 -10.29
N GLU A 86 -7.65 -7.69 -11.14
CA GLU A 86 -7.67 -7.24 -12.54
C GLU A 86 -7.67 -5.71 -12.66
N TYR A 87 -8.57 -5.04 -11.93
CA TYR A 87 -8.64 -3.59 -11.85
C TYR A 87 -7.31 -2.97 -11.40
N TRP A 88 -6.67 -3.59 -10.39
CA TRP A 88 -5.42 -3.09 -9.84
C TRP A 88 -4.28 -3.16 -10.85
N LEU A 89 -4.21 -4.24 -11.63
CA LEU A 89 -3.26 -4.34 -12.74
C LEU A 89 -3.48 -3.24 -13.79
N LEU A 90 -4.74 -2.94 -14.12
CA LEU A 90 -5.09 -1.87 -15.08
C LEU A 90 -4.68 -0.49 -14.55
N VAL A 91 -4.95 -0.20 -13.28
CA VAL A 91 -4.55 1.06 -12.63
C VAL A 91 -3.04 1.23 -12.67
N LYS A 92 -2.27 0.20 -12.33
CA LYS A 92 -0.79 0.26 -12.29
C LYS A 92 -0.16 0.58 -13.64
N GLN A 93 -0.84 0.27 -14.74
CA GLN A 93 -0.37 0.59 -16.10
C GLN A 93 -0.51 2.08 -16.45
N ARG A 94 -1.37 2.84 -15.74
CA ARG A 94 -1.65 4.24 -16.07
C ARG A 94 -0.41 5.13 -15.88
N PRO A 95 -0.14 6.08 -16.80
CA PRO A 95 0.94 7.05 -16.64
C PRO A 95 0.81 7.88 -15.36
N SER A 96 -0.42 8.26 -14.99
CA SER A 96 -0.70 9.01 -13.76
C SER A 96 -0.32 8.25 -12.49
N TYR A 97 -0.55 6.94 -12.47
CA TYR A 97 -0.17 6.08 -11.35
C TYR A 97 1.35 6.01 -11.21
N LYS A 98 2.05 5.74 -12.32
CA LYS A 98 3.52 5.66 -12.34
C LYS A 98 4.18 6.96 -11.89
N ALA A 99 3.63 8.10 -12.28
CA ALA A 99 4.16 9.42 -11.90
C ALA A 99 4.02 9.72 -10.39
N LEU A 100 2.89 9.32 -9.78
CA LEU A 100 2.61 9.63 -8.37
C LEU A 100 3.18 8.57 -7.43
N ILE A 101 2.84 7.31 -7.66
CA ILE A 101 3.06 6.24 -6.71
C ILE A 101 4.41 5.54 -6.93
N GLY A 102 4.94 5.50 -8.16
CA GLY A 102 6.29 4.99 -8.41
C GLY A 102 7.37 5.76 -7.63
N ASN A 103 7.22 7.08 -7.51
CA ASN A 103 8.10 7.92 -6.70
C ASN A 103 7.83 7.76 -5.20
N LEU A 104 6.57 7.54 -4.82
CA LEU A 104 6.15 7.32 -3.44
C LEU A 104 6.80 6.05 -2.89
N PHE A 105 6.64 4.89 -3.54
CA PHE A 105 7.26 3.64 -3.09
C PHE A 105 8.78 3.75 -2.91
N GLY A 106 9.48 4.45 -3.81
CA GLY A 106 10.92 4.69 -3.68
C GLY A 106 11.31 5.46 -2.41
N LEU A 107 10.52 6.48 -2.03
CA LEU A 107 10.76 7.26 -0.80
C LEU A 107 10.38 6.49 0.47
N TRP A 108 9.31 5.70 0.42
CA TRP A 108 8.82 4.93 1.57
C TRP A 108 9.73 3.76 1.91
N ASN A 109 10.33 3.13 0.89
CA ASN A 109 11.33 2.08 1.09
C ASN A 109 12.54 2.61 1.87
N ILE A 110 12.96 3.87 1.64
CA ILE A 110 14.05 4.50 2.38
C ILE A 110 13.65 4.80 3.83
N HIS A 111 12.42 5.24 4.09
CA HIS A 111 11.98 5.60 5.44
C HIS A 111 11.75 4.36 6.34
N LEU A 112 11.12 3.31 5.80
CA LEU A 112 10.86 2.07 6.54
C LEU A 112 12.15 1.26 6.80
N LEU A 113 13.18 1.38 5.95
CA LEU A 113 14.49 0.76 6.21
C LEU A 113 15.22 1.38 7.41
N HIS A 114 14.99 2.68 7.68
CA HIS A 114 15.59 3.39 8.80
C HIS A 114 14.75 3.32 10.10
N SER A 115 13.52 2.80 10.05
CA SER A 115 12.66 2.53 11.22
C SER A 115 11.69 1.39 10.91
N PRO A 116 12.16 0.13 10.84
CA PRO A 116 11.26 -1.00 10.64
C PRO A 116 10.32 -1.12 11.85
N PRO A 117 9.02 -1.40 11.66
CA PRO A 117 8.12 -1.72 12.76
C PRO A 117 8.57 -3.04 13.36
N THR A 118 9.42 -2.97 14.38
CA THR A 118 10.06 -4.10 15.06
C THR A 118 9.10 -4.97 15.87
N ALA A 119 7.78 -4.76 15.77
CA ALA A 119 6.79 -5.46 16.59
C ALA A 119 5.92 -6.50 15.84
N ILE A 120 5.93 -6.58 14.50
CA ILE A 120 4.93 -7.43 13.79
C ILE A 120 5.50 -8.75 13.25
N LEU A 121 6.82 -8.93 13.13
CA LEU A 121 7.41 -10.13 12.53
C LEU A 121 8.22 -10.97 13.52
N THR A 122 7.61 -11.32 14.65
CA THR A 122 8.08 -12.41 15.51
C THR A 122 6.98 -13.47 15.63
N THR A 123 6.57 -14.05 14.49
CA THR A 123 6.29 -15.49 14.38
C THR A 123 6.13 -15.87 12.91
N GLY A 124 7.16 -16.50 12.35
CA GLY A 124 7.03 -17.55 11.35
C GLY A 124 6.58 -17.16 9.94
N GLY A 125 7.47 -16.52 9.17
CA GLY A 125 7.32 -16.41 7.72
C GLY A 125 8.65 -16.08 7.06
N LEU A 126 9.23 -17.06 6.39
CA LEU A 126 10.50 -16.99 5.66
C LEU A 126 10.51 -15.86 4.62
N TRP A 127 11.14 -14.72 4.94
CA TRP A 127 11.60 -13.77 3.94
C TRP A 127 12.96 -14.23 3.39
N HIS A 128 12.94 -15.20 2.48
CA HIS A 128 14.13 -15.50 1.67
C HIS A 128 14.05 -14.75 0.34
N GLY A 129 14.78 -13.63 0.28
CA GLY A 129 15.61 -13.23 -0.86
C GLY A 129 14.95 -13.11 -2.23
N LEU A 130 14.28 -11.98 -2.50
CA LEU A 130 13.98 -11.55 -3.88
C LEU A 130 14.26 -10.07 -4.17
N ALA A 131 14.84 -9.31 -3.23
CA ALA A 131 15.09 -7.87 -3.45
C ALA A 131 16.57 -7.48 -3.59
N HIS A 132 17.52 -8.42 -3.43
CA HIS A 132 18.95 -8.08 -3.40
C HIS A 132 19.75 -8.42 -4.67
N GLU A 133 19.17 -9.19 -5.60
CA GLU A 133 19.91 -9.64 -6.80
C GLU A 133 19.55 -8.82 -8.06
N GLU A 134 18.32 -8.30 -8.15
CA GLU A 134 17.90 -7.44 -9.28
C GLU A 134 18.56 -6.04 -9.21
N VAL A 135 18.78 -5.50 -8.00
CA VAL A 135 19.34 -4.16 -7.81
C VAL A 135 20.86 -4.13 -8.07
N GLU A 136 21.59 -5.20 -7.73
CA GLU A 136 23.04 -5.33 -8.01
C GLU A 136 23.31 -5.50 -9.52
N SER A 137 22.43 -6.21 -10.23
CA SER A 137 22.47 -6.39 -11.69
C SER A 137 22.31 -5.05 -12.44
N GLU A 138 21.36 -4.22 -12.00
CA GLU A 138 21.04 -2.94 -12.64
C GLU A 138 22.11 -1.86 -12.38
N LEU A 139 22.73 -1.89 -11.19
CA LEU A 139 23.84 -0.99 -10.82
C LEU A 139 25.15 -1.37 -11.54
N SER A 140 25.44 -2.66 -11.71
CA SER A 140 26.63 -3.15 -12.43
C SER A 140 26.56 -2.83 -13.94
N ASN A 141 25.38 -2.92 -14.55
CA ASN A 141 25.17 -2.57 -15.96
C ASN A 141 25.29 -1.05 -16.21
N ARG A 142 24.85 -0.21 -15.28
CA ARG A 142 24.97 1.26 -15.41
C ARG A 142 26.41 1.76 -15.30
N ILE A 143 27.24 1.13 -14.48
CA ILE A 143 28.65 1.51 -14.31
C ILE A 143 29.49 1.10 -15.54
N SER A 144 29.13 0.02 -16.23
CA SER A 144 29.83 -0.45 -17.43
C SER A 144 29.54 0.38 -18.69
N SER A 145 28.36 1.00 -18.82
CA SER A 145 28.01 1.81 -20.01
C SER A 145 28.51 3.26 -19.97
N SER A 146 29.07 3.75 -18.85
CA SER A 146 29.57 5.13 -18.74
C SER A 146 31.07 5.29 -19.07
N THR A 147 31.77 4.22 -19.44
CA THR A 147 33.22 4.26 -19.77
C THR A 147 33.49 3.86 -21.22
N ILE A 148 32.72 4.36 -22.19
CA ILE A 148 33.16 4.43 -23.60
C ILE A 148 32.50 5.66 -24.24
N HIS A 149 33.13 6.84 -24.14
CA HIS A 149 33.66 7.55 -25.30
C HIS A 149 34.58 8.71 -24.92
#